data_AF-A0A935VTW8-F1
#
_entry.id   AF-A0A935VTW8-F1
#
_cell.length_a   1.000
_cell.length_b   1.000
_cell.length_c   1.000
_cell.angle_alpha   90.00
_cell.angle_beta   90.00
_cell.angle_gamma   90.00
#
_symmetry.space_group_name_H-M   'P 1'
#
loop_
_entity.id
_entity.type
_entity.pdbx_description
1 polymer ?
#
loop_
_entity_poly.entity_id
_entity_poly.type
_entity_poly.pdbx_seq_one_letter_code
_entity_poly.pdbx_strand_id
1 'polypeptide(L)'
;MKAATQTISASECLLRMYDEHHEIEDYQKGVPRWCTGCGDNAILTAVQRLCRDEGLLPEKTVFVSGIGCSSRLPHYMNTYGFHGIHGRALPVAEGIKLARPELDVFVNTGDGDCCSIGAAHWIHAIRYNMDLTMMLHDNQIYGLTKKQASPTSPIGTKSNTTPRGSYLEALNPLTVTLGISNVSFVAQVVDWIPEVLYQVVSSAFHHKGFSFIRIVQRCPEWLPKQMDPWMHDPQRILLLHHENGLEISPSLAKVYTKMEEHDPANMNRAREIASSDDPIPVGILYRDDDIPCYEDVRHDPRLRTAEMVKNGLNAELDKFTVWPEGATHV
;
A
#
# COMPACT_ATOMS: atom_id res chain seq x y z
N MET A 1 -16.38 -16.25 -10.37
CA MET A 1 -16.34 -17.74 -10.42
C MET A 1 -16.30 -18.25 -8.99
N LYS A 2 -17.15 -19.22 -8.62
CA LYS A 2 -17.13 -19.84 -7.28
C LYS A 2 -15.74 -20.44 -7.02
N ALA A 3 -15.14 -20.12 -5.87
CA ALA A 3 -13.88 -20.73 -5.44
C ALA A 3 -13.96 -22.25 -5.60
N ALA A 4 -13.00 -22.83 -6.32
CA ALA A 4 -12.90 -24.27 -6.46
C ALA A 4 -12.76 -24.86 -5.06
N THR A 5 -13.77 -25.62 -4.62
CA THR A 5 -13.74 -26.31 -3.32
C THR A 5 -12.68 -27.40 -3.41
N GLN A 6 -11.46 -27.09 -2.98
CA GLN A 6 -10.40 -28.08 -2.87
C GLN A 6 -10.80 -29.07 -1.76
N THR A 7 -10.94 -30.34 -2.12
CA THR A 7 -11.06 -31.44 -1.15
C THR A 7 -9.72 -31.62 -0.43
N ILE A 8 -9.67 -31.26 0.85
CA ILE A 8 -8.51 -31.38 1.72
C ILE A 8 -8.57 -32.75 2.42
N SER A 9 -7.43 -33.45 2.51
CA SER A 9 -7.39 -34.74 3.23
C SER A 9 -7.55 -34.55 4.75
N ALA A 10 -8.00 -35.59 5.47
CA ALA A 10 -8.11 -35.52 6.94
C ALA A 10 -6.75 -35.25 7.61
N SER A 11 -5.66 -35.73 7.04
CA SER A 11 -4.29 -35.48 7.52
C SER A 11 -3.85 -34.05 7.28
N GLU A 12 -4.15 -33.45 6.11
CA GLU A 12 -3.94 -32.01 5.89
C GLU A 12 -4.85 -31.16 6.78
N CYS A 13 -6.07 -31.61 7.04
CA CYS A 13 -6.98 -30.94 7.97
C CYS A 13 -6.42 -30.98 9.39
N LEU A 14 -5.82 -32.10 9.82
CA LEU A 14 -5.15 -32.22 11.12
C LEU A 14 -3.85 -31.41 11.21
N LEU A 15 -3.07 -31.32 10.12
CA LEU A 15 -1.88 -30.46 10.04
C LEU A 15 -2.25 -28.98 10.05
N ARG A 16 -3.33 -28.58 9.35
CA ARG A 16 -3.91 -27.23 9.42
C ARG A 16 -4.61 -26.97 10.76
N MET A 17 -5.17 -27.96 11.42
CA MET A 17 -5.72 -27.79 12.78
C MET A 17 -4.62 -27.61 13.84
N TYR A 18 -3.38 -28.00 13.50
CA TYR A 18 -2.17 -27.60 14.23
C TYR A 18 -1.66 -26.23 13.75
N ASP A 19 -2.56 -25.39 13.19
CA ASP A 19 -2.27 -24.02 12.76
C ASP A 19 -1.52 -23.31 13.88
N GLU A 20 -0.31 -22.88 13.53
CA GLU A 20 0.51 -22.03 14.35
C GLU A 20 -0.31 -20.75 14.56
N HIS A 21 -0.92 -20.63 15.75
CA HIS A 21 -1.50 -19.37 16.18
C HIS A 21 -0.35 -18.37 16.27
N HIS A 22 -0.30 -17.46 15.31
CA HIS A 22 0.67 -16.38 15.31
C HIS A 22 0.16 -15.26 16.20
N GLU A 23 0.97 -14.84 17.15
CA GLU A 23 0.75 -13.66 17.97
C GLU A 23 1.33 -12.42 17.26
N ILE A 24 1.03 -11.23 17.78
CA ILE A 24 1.54 -9.99 17.16
C ILE A 24 3.08 -9.95 17.18
N GLU A 25 3.69 -10.52 18.21
CA GLU A 25 5.15 -10.63 18.37
C GLU A 25 5.80 -11.45 17.26
N ASP A 26 5.09 -12.43 16.68
CA ASP A 26 5.63 -13.26 15.60
C ASP A 26 5.83 -12.48 14.31
N TYR A 27 5.19 -11.31 14.17
CA TYR A 27 5.37 -10.38 13.05
C TYR A 27 6.32 -9.22 13.35
N GLN A 28 6.82 -9.09 14.59
CA GLN A 28 7.71 -8.00 14.99
C GLN A 28 9.18 -8.35 14.75
N LYS A 29 9.92 -7.44 14.11
CA LYS A 29 11.36 -7.60 13.90
C LYS A 29 12.16 -6.35 14.28
N GLY A 30 13.16 -6.50 15.15
CA GLY A 30 14.01 -5.38 15.54
C GLY A 30 13.26 -4.24 16.24
N VAL A 31 13.93 -3.10 16.40
CA VAL A 31 13.36 -1.92 17.08
C VAL A 31 13.19 -0.78 16.07
N PRO A 32 11.97 -0.25 15.90
CA PRO A 32 11.72 0.91 15.06
C PRO A 32 12.63 2.09 15.41
N ARG A 33 13.25 2.69 14.39
CA ARG A 33 14.18 3.83 14.54
C ARG A 33 13.55 5.15 14.07
N TRP A 34 12.23 5.23 14.05
CA TRP A 34 11.50 6.46 13.76
C TRP A 34 11.49 7.40 14.96
N CYS A 35 11.30 8.69 14.71
CA CYS A 35 11.21 9.70 15.77
C CYS A 35 10.01 9.43 16.70
N THR A 36 10.12 9.84 17.96
CA THR A 36 9.00 9.79 18.92
C THR A 36 7.81 10.57 18.37
N GLY A 37 6.64 9.94 18.33
CA GLY A 37 5.40 10.54 17.80
C GLY A 37 5.25 10.47 16.27
N CYS A 38 6.17 9.82 15.56
CA CYS A 38 6.04 9.62 14.11
C CYS A 38 4.88 8.68 13.79
N GLY A 39 4.08 9.04 12.79
CA GLY A 39 2.90 8.28 12.37
C GLY A 39 3.21 6.91 11.76
N ASP A 40 4.43 6.70 11.25
CA ASP A 40 4.88 5.40 10.75
C ASP A 40 4.74 4.27 11.81
N ASN A 41 4.81 4.59 13.10
CA ASN A 41 4.59 3.62 14.18
C ASN A 41 3.14 3.12 14.22
N ALA A 42 2.15 3.99 14.02
CA ALA A 42 0.74 3.60 14.01
C ALA A 42 0.43 2.69 12.81
N ILE A 43 1.03 2.98 11.65
CA ILE A 43 0.91 2.17 10.44
C ILE A 43 1.52 0.78 10.66
N LEU A 44 2.73 0.71 11.23
CA LEU A 44 3.38 -0.56 11.57
C LEU A 44 2.52 -1.41 12.51
N THR A 45 1.99 -0.81 13.58
CA THR A 45 1.11 -1.52 14.52
C THR A 45 -0.18 -2.01 13.86
N ALA A 46 -0.81 -1.21 12.99
CA ALA A 46 -2.02 -1.61 12.29
C ALA A 46 -1.78 -2.82 11.36
N VAL A 47 -0.65 -2.83 10.66
CA VAL A 47 -0.24 -3.92 9.77
C VAL A 47 0.13 -5.18 10.54
N GLN A 48 0.91 -5.08 11.62
CA GLN A 48 1.24 -6.24 12.46
C GLN A 48 -0.01 -6.86 13.09
N ARG A 49 -0.96 -6.01 13.50
CA ARG A 49 -2.26 -6.45 13.97
C ARG A 49 -3.06 -7.14 12.85
N LEU A 50 -3.05 -6.60 11.64
CA LEU A 50 -3.68 -7.26 10.48
C LEU A 50 -3.11 -8.66 10.28
N CYS A 51 -1.78 -8.78 10.21
CA CYS A 51 -1.13 -10.07 9.99
C CYS A 51 -1.56 -11.11 11.03
N ARG A 52 -1.62 -10.73 12.31
CA ARG A 52 -2.13 -11.58 13.39
C ARG A 52 -3.62 -11.93 13.22
N ASP A 53 -4.46 -10.91 13.05
CA ASP A 53 -5.92 -11.08 13.02
C ASP A 53 -6.38 -11.92 11.81
N GLU A 54 -5.67 -11.82 10.68
CA GLU A 54 -5.91 -12.61 9.46
C GLU A 54 -5.12 -13.94 9.44
N GLY A 55 -4.27 -14.21 10.43
CA GLY A 55 -3.44 -15.40 10.51
C GLY A 55 -2.49 -15.57 9.31
N LEU A 56 -1.92 -14.46 8.82
CA LEU A 56 -1.07 -14.50 7.62
C LEU A 56 0.22 -15.27 7.87
N LEU A 57 0.52 -16.25 7.03
CA LEU A 57 1.76 -17.01 7.14
C LEU A 57 2.96 -16.09 6.82
N PRO A 58 3.94 -15.93 7.73
CA PRO A 58 5.09 -15.05 7.51
C PRO A 58 5.88 -15.36 6.24
N GLU A 59 5.98 -16.63 5.86
CA GLU A 59 6.66 -17.11 4.66
C GLU A 59 5.87 -16.88 3.36
N LYS A 60 4.57 -16.54 3.46
CA LYS A 60 3.73 -16.14 2.32
C LYS A 60 3.47 -14.64 2.24
N THR A 61 3.90 -13.88 3.24
CA THR A 61 3.68 -12.44 3.34
C THR A 61 4.94 -11.69 2.92
N VAL A 62 4.80 -10.70 2.02
CA VAL A 62 5.92 -9.92 1.50
C VAL A 62 5.66 -8.42 1.64
N PHE A 63 6.57 -7.71 2.31
CA PHE A 63 6.57 -6.24 2.36
C PHE A 63 7.62 -5.66 1.42
N VAL A 64 7.20 -4.86 0.45
CA VAL A 64 8.07 -4.21 -0.53
C VAL A 64 8.07 -2.71 -0.28
N SER A 65 9.25 -2.09 -0.31
CA SER A 65 9.36 -0.65 -0.13
C SER A 65 10.42 0.00 -1.01
N GLY A 66 10.29 1.32 -1.20
CA GLY A 66 11.25 2.16 -1.91
C GLY A 66 12.34 2.69 -0.97
N ILE A 67 12.57 4.00 -0.94
CA ILE A 67 13.52 4.65 -0.01
C ILE A 67 12.85 5.83 0.70
N GLY A 68 12.99 5.90 2.02
CA GLY A 68 12.38 6.92 2.86
C GLY A 68 12.29 6.49 4.33
N CYS A 69 11.75 7.35 5.20
CA CYS A 69 11.41 6.95 6.56
C CYS A 69 10.37 5.81 6.53
N SER A 70 9.30 6.01 5.78
CA SER A 70 8.24 5.02 5.51
C SER A 70 8.79 3.69 5.01
N SER A 71 9.75 3.75 4.08
CA SER A 71 10.31 2.57 3.43
C SER A 71 11.17 1.69 4.34
N ARG A 72 11.39 2.08 5.60
CA ARG A 72 12.01 1.19 6.60
C ARG A 72 11.06 0.11 7.12
N LEU A 73 9.76 0.20 6.86
CA LEU A 73 8.76 -0.72 7.39
C LEU A 73 9.10 -2.21 7.19
N PRO A 74 9.59 -2.69 6.03
CA PRO A 74 9.93 -4.11 5.87
C PRO A 74 11.03 -4.62 6.82
N HIS A 75 11.88 -3.74 7.36
CA HIS A 75 12.88 -4.15 8.36
C HIS A 75 12.26 -4.47 9.73
N TYR A 76 11.03 -4.03 9.95
CA TYR A 76 10.28 -4.19 11.20
C TYR A 76 9.22 -5.29 11.16
N MET A 77 9.11 -5.98 10.01
CA MET A 77 8.24 -7.12 9.80
C MET A 77 9.07 -8.41 9.81
N ASN A 78 8.63 -9.39 10.59
CA ASN A 78 9.24 -10.73 10.62
C ASN A 78 8.66 -11.62 9.52
N THR A 79 8.71 -11.15 8.27
CA THR A 79 8.23 -11.84 7.06
C THR A 79 9.28 -11.73 5.96
N TYR A 80 8.96 -12.14 4.73
CA TYR A 80 9.77 -11.71 3.59
C TYR A 80 9.65 -10.19 3.39
N GLY A 81 10.77 -9.54 3.05
CA GLY A 81 10.83 -8.10 2.85
C GLY A 81 11.84 -7.70 1.78
N PHE A 82 11.48 -6.73 0.94
CA PHE A 82 12.35 -6.16 -0.09
C PHE A 82 12.42 -4.65 0.05
N HIS A 83 13.56 -4.14 0.54
CA HIS A 83 13.86 -2.71 0.59
C HIS A 83 14.67 -2.34 -0.66
N GLY A 84 13.97 -1.81 -1.67
CA GLY A 84 14.51 -1.58 -3.00
C GLY A 84 15.21 -0.24 -3.17
N ILE A 85 15.07 0.33 -4.36
CA ILE A 85 15.58 1.66 -4.70
C ILE A 85 14.43 2.67 -4.77
N HIS A 86 14.78 3.96 -4.67
CA HIS A 86 13.82 5.04 -4.52
C HIS A 86 12.81 5.08 -5.69
N GLY A 87 11.52 5.04 -5.36
CA GLY A 87 10.38 5.02 -6.27
C GLY A 87 10.26 3.78 -7.15
N ARG A 88 10.86 2.65 -6.76
CA ARG A 88 10.75 1.37 -7.49
C ARG A 88 10.10 0.26 -6.68
N ALA A 89 9.37 0.59 -5.61
CA ALA A 89 8.62 -0.37 -4.82
C ALA A 89 7.58 -1.11 -5.68
N LEU A 90 6.80 -0.38 -6.47
CA LEU A 90 5.71 -0.93 -7.29
C LEU A 90 6.19 -1.89 -8.39
N PRO A 91 7.19 -1.56 -9.24
CA PRO A 91 7.70 -2.51 -10.23
C PRO A 91 8.22 -3.81 -9.61
N VAL A 92 8.84 -3.72 -8.42
CA VAL A 92 9.30 -4.91 -7.69
C VAL A 92 8.11 -5.72 -7.18
N ALA A 93 7.11 -5.08 -6.56
CA ALA A 93 5.92 -5.73 -6.04
C ALA A 93 5.11 -6.42 -7.14
N GLU A 94 4.89 -5.75 -8.27
CA GLU A 94 4.25 -6.31 -9.46
C GLU A 94 5.01 -7.52 -10.00
N GLY A 95 6.35 -7.45 -10.05
CA GLY A 95 7.19 -8.58 -10.45
C GLY A 95 7.04 -9.78 -9.52
N ILE A 96 6.95 -9.54 -8.20
CA ILE A 96 6.72 -10.58 -7.19
C ILE A 96 5.34 -11.21 -7.39
N LYS A 97 4.27 -10.39 -7.47
CA LYS A 97 2.89 -10.87 -7.63
C LYS A 97 2.68 -11.59 -8.97
N LEU A 98 3.32 -11.15 -10.06
CA LEU A 98 3.32 -11.89 -11.33
C LEU A 98 4.04 -13.24 -11.24
N ALA A 99 5.14 -13.32 -10.49
CA ALA A 99 5.92 -14.54 -10.38
C ALA A 99 5.30 -15.54 -9.39
N ARG A 100 4.62 -15.05 -8.36
CA ARG A 100 4.04 -15.81 -7.25
C ARG A 100 2.68 -15.21 -6.86
N PRO A 101 1.61 -15.49 -7.64
CA PRO A 101 0.28 -14.90 -7.43
C PRO A 101 -0.33 -15.16 -6.05
N GLU A 102 0.09 -16.26 -5.41
CA GLU A 102 -0.42 -16.72 -4.12
C GLU A 102 0.20 -16.04 -2.89
N LEU A 103 1.15 -15.12 -3.08
CA LEU A 103 1.74 -14.35 -1.98
C LEU A 103 0.89 -13.12 -1.64
N ASP A 104 0.81 -12.79 -0.36
CA ASP A 104 0.24 -11.54 0.12
C ASP A 104 1.30 -10.44 0.00
N VAL A 105 1.07 -9.45 -0.87
CA VAL A 105 2.07 -8.44 -1.20
C VAL A 105 1.61 -7.06 -0.76
N PHE A 106 2.35 -6.50 0.20
CA PHE A 106 2.16 -5.16 0.73
C PHE A 106 3.23 -4.22 0.18
N VAL A 107 2.83 -3.00 -0.17
CA VAL A 107 3.73 -1.98 -0.73
C VAL A 107 3.72 -0.74 0.16
N ASN A 108 4.88 -0.35 0.68
CA ASN A 108 5.04 0.81 1.55
C ASN A 108 5.91 1.86 0.88
N THR A 109 5.34 3.06 0.71
CA THR A 109 6.03 4.18 0.07
C THR A 109 5.82 5.47 0.86
N GLY A 110 6.73 6.42 0.74
CA GLY A 110 6.48 7.81 1.16
C GLY A 110 5.84 8.61 0.04
N ASP A 111 5.21 9.74 0.38
CA ASP A 111 4.71 10.74 -0.56
C ASP A 111 5.67 11.05 -1.71
N GLY A 112 6.95 11.34 -1.44
CA GLY A 112 7.87 11.63 -2.52
C GLY A 112 8.53 10.40 -3.17
N ASP A 113 8.57 9.25 -2.49
CA ASP A 113 8.97 7.98 -3.12
C ASP A 113 7.98 7.58 -4.21
N CYS A 114 6.68 7.69 -3.94
CA CYS A 114 5.61 7.39 -4.87
C CYS A 114 5.30 8.56 -5.81
N CYS A 115 4.86 9.71 -5.29
CA CYS A 115 4.30 10.79 -6.08
C CYS A 115 5.35 11.67 -6.80
N SER A 116 6.65 11.46 -6.54
CA SER A 116 7.73 12.12 -7.28
C SER A 116 8.43 11.13 -8.21
N ILE A 117 9.51 10.49 -7.75
CA ILE A 117 10.35 9.64 -8.62
C ILE A 117 9.66 8.33 -9.02
N GLY A 118 8.66 7.88 -8.27
CA GLY A 118 7.84 6.70 -8.55
C GLY A 118 6.56 6.95 -9.35
N ALA A 119 6.27 8.21 -9.73
CA ALA A 119 4.91 8.59 -10.14
C ALA A 119 4.41 7.82 -11.37
N ALA A 120 5.28 7.56 -12.34
CA ALA A 120 4.93 6.78 -13.52
C ALA A 120 4.55 5.33 -13.14
N HIS A 121 5.30 4.70 -12.24
CA HIS A 121 5.00 3.33 -11.80
C HIS A 121 3.71 3.27 -11.01
N TRP A 122 3.41 4.28 -10.20
CA TRP A 122 2.13 4.40 -9.50
C TRP A 122 0.94 4.47 -10.47
N ILE A 123 1.03 5.30 -11.50
CA ILE A 123 0.00 5.37 -12.54
C ILE A 123 -0.22 4.00 -13.19
N HIS A 124 0.86 3.29 -13.52
CA HIS A 124 0.77 1.99 -14.18
C HIS A 124 0.30 0.87 -13.26
N ALA A 125 0.66 0.89 -11.96
CA ALA A 125 0.19 -0.09 -10.98
C ALA A 125 -1.33 -0.04 -10.82
N ILE A 126 -1.90 1.17 -10.74
CA ILE A 126 -3.36 1.34 -10.74
C ILE A 126 -3.97 0.77 -12.01
N ARG A 127 -3.38 1.06 -13.18
CA ARG A 127 -3.89 0.53 -14.47
C ARG A 127 -3.82 -0.99 -14.56
N TYR A 128 -2.78 -1.62 -14.00
CA TYR A 128 -2.66 -3.06 -13.98
C TYR A 128 -3.58 -3.70 -12.94
N ASN A 129 -4.01 -2.96 -11.92
CA ASN A 129 -4.93 -3.42 -10.90
C ASN A 129 -4.51 -4.78 -10.29
N MET A 130 -3.20 -4.96 -10.09
CA MET A 130 -2.69 -6.19 -9.49
C MET A 130 -3.08 -6.26 -8.02
N ASP A 131 -3.34 -7.47 -7.54
CA ASP A 131 -3.77 -7.80 -6.19
C ASP A 131 -2.68 -7.44 -5.15
N LEU A 132 -2.60 -6.16 -4.81
CA LEU A 132 -1.55 -5.54 -4.00
C LEU A 132 -2.18 -4.55 -3.02
N THR A 133 -1.75 -4.58 -1.77
CA THR A 133 -2.13 -3.55 -0.79
C THR A 133 -1.04 -2.50 -0.67
N MET A 134 -1.28 -1.30 -1.19
CA MET A 134 -0.34 -0.19 -1.14
C MET A 134 -0.73 0.85 -0.08
N MET A 135 0.22 1.15 0.81
CA MET A 135 0.13 2.24 1.78
C MET A 135 1.07 3.38 1.37
N LEU A 136 0.49 4.54 1.07
CA LEU A 136 1.21 5.79 0.88
C LEU A 136 1.29 6.53 2.22
N HIS A 137 2.48 6.61 2.78
CA HIS A 137 2.76 7.34 4.01
C HIS A 137 2.96 8.83 3.68
N ASP A 138 1.88 9.60 3.68
CA ASP A 138 1.88 11.01 3.28
C ASP A 138 2.12 11.94 4.47
N ASN A 139 3.39 12.30 4.69
CA ASN A 139 3.78 13.27 5.71
C ASN A 139 4.14 14.65 5.15
N GLN A 140 3.88 14.87 3.86
CA GLN A 140 4.07 16.14 3.18
C GLN A 140 5.51 16.67 3.21
N ILE A 141 6.52 15.80 3.38
CA ILE A 141 7.93 16.20 3.45
C ILE A 141 8.90 15.02 3.19
N TYR A 142 10.02 15.28 2.52
CA TYR A 142 11.12 14.34 2.51
C TYR A 142 11.82 14.26 3.88
N GLY A 143 11.34 13.37 4.74
CA GLY A 143 11.81 13.24 6.13
C GLY A 143 13.24 12.71 6.26
N LEU A 144 13.56 11.60 5.58
CA LEU A 144 14.85 10.91 5.73
C LEU A 144 16.03 11.74 5.23
N THR A 145 15.83 12.54 4.17
CA THR A 145 16.83 13.44 3.60
C THR A 145 16.88 14.80 4.29
N LYS A 146 16.17 14.94 5.42
CA LYS A 146 16.16 16.12 6.29
C LYS A 146 15.44 17.33 5.68
N LYS A 147 14.11 17.25 5.53
CA LYS A 147 13.21 18.39 5.27
C LYS A 147 13.42 19.10 3.93
N GLN A 148 13.16 18.39 2.84
CA GLN A 148 12.90 19.00 1.52
C GLN A 148 11.41 18.87 1.22
N ALA A 149 10.84 19.84 0.51
CA ALA A 149 9.44 19.77 0.07
C ALA A 149 9.21 18.53 -0.81
N SER A 150 8.12 17.81 -0.55
CA SER A 150 7.61 16.71 -1.36
C SER A 150 6.52 17.21 -2.33
N PRO A 151 6.04 16.38 -3.27
CA PRO A 151 4.92 16.75 -4.13
C PRO A 151 3.62 17.07 -3.39
N THR A 152 3.44 16.56 -2.16
CA THR A 152 2.22 16.77 -1.35
C THR A 152 2.40 17.89 -0.31
N SER A 153 3.57 18.54 -0.26
CA SER A 153 3.80 19.72 0.60
C SER A 153 2.85 20.86 0.25
N PRO A 154 2.03 21.36 1.20
CA PRO A 154 1.16 22.52 0.96
C PRO A 154 1.95 23.74 0.51
N ILE A 155 1.32 24.63 -0.26
CA ILE A 155 1.95 25.88 -0.71
C ILE A 155 2.47 26.70 0.48
N GLY A 156 3.64 27.33 0.33
CA GLY A 156 4.29 28.07 1.41
C GLY A 156 5.09 27.21 2.40
N THR A 157 5.12 25.88 2.26
CA THR A 157 5.94 25.00 3.11
C THR A 157 7.42 25.32 2.98
N LYS A 158 8.00 25.89 4.04
CA LYS A 158 9.43 26.23 4.10
C LYS A 158 10.26 24.97 4.36
N SER A 159 11.22 24.72 3.48
CA SER A 159 12.11 23.56 3.56
C SER A 159 13.56 23.96 3.26
N ASN A 160 14.50 23.03 3.37
CA ASN A 160 15.92 23.27 3.08
C ASN A 160 16.18 23.67 1.62
N THR A 161 15.35 23.22 0.69
CA THR A 161 15.45 23.57 -0.74
C THR A 161 14.44 24.63 -1.18
N THR A 162 13.39 24.87 -0.36
CA THR A 162 12.38 25.92 -0.57
C THR A 162 12.35 26.88 0.63
N PRO A 163 13.42 27.67 0.89
CA PRO A 163 13.52 28.49 2.09
C PRO A 163 12.45 29.60 2.17
N ARG A 164 11.89 30.00 1.02
CA ARG A 164 10.80 30.98 0.91
C ARG A 164 9.41 30.35 0.89
N GLY A 165 9.31 29.03 1.02
CA GLY A 165 8.08 28.26 0.85
C GLY A 165 8.02 27.55 -0.49
N SER A 166 7.30 26.43 -0.56
CA SER A 166 6.90 25.79 -1.81
C SER A 166 6.00 26.73 -2.62
N TYR A 167 6.18 26.74 -3.94
CA TYR A 167 5.46 27.65 -4.84
C TYR A 167 4.32 27.00 -5.60
N LEU A 168 4.36 25.68 -5.75
CA LEU A 168 3.33 24.92 -6.45
C LEU A 168 2.26 24.46 -5.46
N GLU A 169 1.04 24.32 -5.96
CA GLU A 169 -0.02 23.64 -5.25
C GLU A 169 0.38 22.18 -5.00
N ALA A 170 -0.04 21.65 -3.85
CA ALA A 170 0.22 20.27 -3.50
C ALA A 170 -0.53 19.34 -4.46
N LEU A 171 0.15 18.30 -4.94
CA LEU A 171 -0.51 17.21 -5.63
C LEU A 171 -1.43 16.50 -4.63
N ASN A 172 -2.72 16.35 -4.97
CA ASN A 172 -3.66 15.56 -4.19
C ASN A 172 -3.66 14.10 -4.72
N PRO A 173 -3.12 13.12 -3.97
CA PRO A 173 -2.98 11.76 -4.47
C PRO A 173 -4.32 11.06 -4.74
N LEU A 174 -5.39 11.43 -4.04
CA LEU A 174 -6.71 10.84 -4.24
C LEU A 174 -7.29 11.22 -5.60
N THR A 175 -7.25 12.50 -5.95
CA THR A 175 -7.76 12.99 -7.24
C THR A 175 -7.01 12.38 -8.42
N VAL A 176 -5.69 12.23 -8.29
CA VAL A 176 -4.86 11.56 -9.30
C VAL A 176 -5.25 10.09 -9.43
N THR A 177 -5.37 9.37 -8.31
CA THR A 177 -5.74 7.94 -8.29
C THR A 177 -7.11 7.69 -8.94
N LEU A 178 -8.13 8.46 -8.54
CA LEU A 178 -9.50 8.35 -9.07
C LEU A 178 -9.64 8.86 -10.52
N GLY A 179 -8.65 9.59 -11.02
CA GLY A 179 -8.54 10.03 -12.41
C GLY A 179 -7.97 8.96 -13.35
N ILE A 180 -7.39 7.88 -12.81
CA ILE A 180 -6.75 6.83 -13.61
C ILE A 180 -7.76 5.73 -13.96
N SER A 181 -7.70 5.27 -15.20
CA SER A 181 -8.52 4.13 -15.66
C SER A 181 -8.16 2.84 -14.92
N ASN A 182 -9.14 1.97 -14.70
CA ASN A 182 -8.96 0.66 -14.05
C ASN A 182 -8.61 0.73 -12.55
N VAL A 183 -8.80 1.89 -11.91
CA VAL A 183 -8.79 1.99 -10.45
C VAL A 183 -9.92 1.14 -9.87
N SER A 184 -9.63 0.37 -8.82
CA SER A 184 -10.59 -0.53 -8.18
C SER A 184 -10.81 -0.20 -6.71
N PHE A 185 -9.79 0.29 -5.98
CA PHE A 185 -9.92 0.60 -4.55
C PHE A 185 -9.09 1.82 -4.15
N VAL A 186 -9.74 2.79 -3.51
CA VAL A 186 -9.12 4.03 -3.03
C VAL A 186 -9.65 4.36 -1.63
N ALA A 187 -8.74 4.59 -0.69
CA ALA A 187 -9.07 5.01 0.66
C ALA A 187 -8.13 6.10 1.17
N GLN A 188 -8.60 6.89 2.13
CA GLN A 188 -7.80 7.83 2.89
C GLN A 188 -8.04 7.66 4.38
N VAL A 189 -6.97 7.68 5.16
CA VAL A 189 -7.03 7.64 6.62
C VAL A 189 -5.99 8.57 7.24
N VAL A 190 -6.11 8.78 8.55
CA VAL A 190 -5.17 9.56 9.36
C VAL A 190 -4.52 8.66 10.41
N ASP A 191 -3.25 8.89 10.73
CA ASP A 191 -2.51 8.00 11.65
C ASP A 191 -2.97 8.11 13.12
N TRP A 192 -3.70 9.16 13.49
CA TRP A 192 -4.21 9.39 14.85
C TRP A 192 -5.62 8.85 15.10
N ILE A 193 -6.23 8.11 14.17
CA ILE A 193 -7.48 7.36 14.37
C ILE A 193 -7.21 5.86 14.12
N PRO A 194 -6.58 5.14 15.07
CA PRO A 194 -6.06 3.78 14.84
C PRO A 194 -7.13 2.76 14.46
N GLU A 195 -8.35 2.91 14.99
CA GLU A 195 -9.48 2.03 14.68
C GLU A 195 -9.84 2.08 13.19
N VAL A 196 -10.02 3.28 12.65
CA VAL A 196 -10.35 3.47 11.22
C VAL A 196 -9.17 3.10 10.31
N LEU A 197 -7.94 3.44 10.73
CA LEU A 197 -6.73 3.00 10.02
C LEU A 197 -6.69 1.48 9.86
N TYR A 198 -6.92 0.73 10.95
CA TYR A 198 -6.96 -0.72 10.91
C TYR A 198 -8.11 -1.26 10.03
N GLN A 199 -9.33 -0.72 10.18
CA GLN A 199 -10.48 -1.16 9.37
C GLN A 199 -10.25 -0.95 7.86
N VAL A 200 -9.67 0.18 7.46
CA VAL A 200 -9.34 0.46 6.05
C VAL A 200 -8.23 -0.46 5.55
N VAL A 201 -7.18 -0.68 6.33
CA VAL A 201 -6.09 -1.59 5.95
C VAL A 201 -6.61 -3.03 5.80
N SER A 202 -7.49 -3.50 6.69
CA SER A 202 -8.15 -4.81 6.55
C SER A 202 -9.07 -4.87 5.33
N SER A 203 -9.87 -3.83 5.08
CA SER A 203 -10.74 -3.79 3.89
C SER A 203 -9.95 -3.78 2.58
N ALA A 204 -8.81 -3.08 2.56
CA ALA A 204 -7.89 -3.03 1.43
C ALA A 204 -7.22 -4.38 1.16
N PHE A 205 -6.85 -5.10 2.22
CA PHE A 205 -6.29 -6.46 2.11
C PHE A 205 -7.30 -7.46 1.52
N HIS A 206 -8.58 -7.34 1.90
CA HIS A 206 -9.65 -8.20 1.38
C HIS A 206 -10.12 -7.85 -0.03
N HIS A 207 -9.75 -6.68 -0.56
CA HIS A 207 -10.10 -6.30 -1.91
C HIS A 207 -9.19 -7.01 -2.91
N LYS A 208 -9.80 -7.70 -3.89
CA LYS A 208 -9.06 -8.32 -4.98
C LYS A 208 -8.72 -7.27 -6.04
N GLY A 209 -7.49 -6.76 -6.00
CA GLY A 209 -7.02 -5.73 -6.91
C GLY A 209 -6.00 -4.80 -6.25
N PHE A 210 -5.74 -3.67 -6.91
CA PHE A 210 -4.78 -2.69 -6.41
C PHE A 210 -5.44 -1.76 -5.40
N SER A 211 -5.21 -2.02 -4.13
CA SER A 211 -5.69 -1.19 -3.03
C SER A 211 -4.75 -0.03 -2.74
N PHE A 212 -5.17 1.20 -3.09
CA PHE A 212 -4.41 2.41 -2.75
C PHE A 212 -4.96 3.07 -1.48
N ILE A 213 -4.13 3.12 -0.43
CA ILE A 213 -4.45 3.77 0.83
C ILE A 213 -3.53 4.99 1.03
N ARG A 214 -4.10 6.19 1.01
CA ARG A 214 -3.40 7.40 1.46
C ARG A 214 -3.51 7.51 2.97
N ILE A 215 -2.39 7.42 3.67
CA ILE A 215 -2.32 7.62 5.11
C ILE A 215 -1.70 8.99 5.36
N VAL A 216 -2.53 9.97 5.72
CA VAL A 216 -2.06 11.28 6.18
C VAL A 216 -1.38 11.05 7.54
N GLN A 217 -0.06 11.22 7.57
CA GLN A 217 0.77 10.78 8.69
C GLN A 217 1.65 11.90 9.24
N ARG A 218 1.80 11.94 10.57
CA ARG A 218 2.56 12.99 11.27
C ARG A 218 4.07 12.79 11.13
N CYS A 219 4.79 13.86 10.75
CA CYS A 219 6.24 13.97 10.86
C CYS A 219 6.63 14.99 11.96
N PRO A 220 6.77 14.56 13.22
CA PRO A 220 6.99 15.48 14.35
C PRO A 220 8.34 16.20 14.29
N GLU A 221 9.36 15.58 13.68
CA GLU A 221 10.70 16.16 13.59
C GLU A 221 10.73 17.40 12.68
N TRP A 222 10.12 17.31 11.50
CA TRP A 222 10.25 18.35 10.48
C TRP A 222 9.05 19.27 10.37
N LEU A 223 7.87 18.75 10.69
CA LEU A 223 6.55 19.39 10.57
C LEU A 223 5.69 19.17 11.84
N PRO A 224 6.17 19.54 13.04
CA PRO A 224 5.54 19.19 14.33
C PRO A 224 4.09 19.64 14.50
N LYS A 225 3.71 20.77 13.90
CA LYS A 225 2.39 21.40 14.05
C LYS A 225 1.51 21.31 12.81
N GLN A 226 1.99 20.62 11.77
CA GLN A 226 1.32 20.62 10.47
C GLN A 226 -0.08 20.00 10.56
N MET A 227 -0.25 18.97 11.39
CA MET A 227 -1.51 18.23 11.55
C MET A 227 -2.32 18.65 12.79
N ASP A 228 -1.78 19.49 13.69
CA ASP A 228 -2.47 19.99 14.89
C ASP A 228 -3.90 20.49 14.61
N PRO A 229 -4.15 21.24 13.52
CA PRO A 229 -5.48 21.77 13.26
C PRO A 229 -6.56 20.69 13.03
N TRP A 230 -6.19 19.48 12.60
CA TRP A 230 -7.11 18.36 12.40
C TRP A 230 -7.07 17.35 13.55
N MET A 231 -5.95 17.26 14.26
CA MET A 231 -5.83 16.44 15.46
C MET A 231 -6.66 16.98 16.64
N HIS A 232 -6.73 18.30 16.78
CA HIS A 232 -7.37 18.95 17.92
C HIS A 232 -8.83 19.33 17.67
N ASP A 233 -9.31 19.25 16.44
CA ASP A 233 -10.70 19.53 16.08
C ASP A 233 -11.32 18.35 15.32
N PRO A 234 -12.09 17.49 16.01
CA PRO A 234 -12.79 16.38 15.39
C PRO A 234 -13.77 16.79 14.27
N GLN A 235 -14.26 18.04 14.23
CA GLN A 235 -15.16 18.52 13.17
C GLN A 235 -14.45 18.72 11.83
N ARG A 236 -13.11 18.71 11.83
CA ARG A 236 -12.30 18.80 10.62
C ARG A 236 -11.94 17.43 10.06
N ILE A 237 -12.44 16.35 10.66
CA ILE A 237 -12.41 15.01 10.09
C ILE A 237 -13.83 14.69 9.61
N LEU A 238 -13.95 14.26 8.35
CA LEU A 238 -15.18 13.74 7.78
C LEU A 238 -15.07 12.22 7.69
N LEU A 239 -15.76 11.50 8.57
CA LEU A 239 -15.79 10.03 8.52
C LEU A 239 -16.81 9.56 7.48
N LEU A 240 -16.34 8.78 6.50
CA LEU A 240 -17.20 8.12 5.52
C LEU A 240 -17.66 6.77 6.07
N HIS A 241 -18.96 6.52 6.06
CA HIS A 241 -19.53 5.25 6.52
C HIS A 241 -20.52 4.68 5.51
N HIS A 242 -20.59 3.35 5.45
CA HIS A 242 -21.51 2.60 4.59
C HIS A 242 -21.45 1.12 4.94
N GLU A 243 -22.52 0.37 4.68
CA GLU A 243 -22.53 -1.10 4.90
C GLU A 243 -21.48 -1.84 4.06
N ASN A 244 -21.24 -1.38 2.82
CA ASN A 244 -20.20 -1.90 1.93
C ASN A 244 -18.86 -1.15 2.09
N GLY A 245 -18.76 -0.27 3.09
CA GLY A 245 -17.61 0.58 3.35
C GLY A 245 -17.07 0.35 4.75
N LEU A 246 -17.25 1.34 5.63
CA LEU A 246 -16.85 1.26 7.03
C LEU A 246 -18.04 1.36 7.98
N GLU A 247 -18.01 0.54 9.02
CA GLU A 247 -18.86 0.66 10.19
C GLU A 247 -18.15 1.46 11.29
N ILE A 248 -18.79 2.54 11.74
CA ILE A 248 -18.23 3.43 12.77
C ILE A 248 -18.71 2.99 14.14
N SER A 249 -17.77 2.72 15.06
CA SER A 249 -18.14 2.33 16.42
C SER A 249 -18.88 3.44 17.17
N PRO A 250 -19.74 3.09 18.15
CA PRO A 250 -20.41 4.07 19.00
C PRO A 250 -19.45 4.98 19.79
N SER A 251 -18.22 4.52 20.05
CA SER A 251 -17.16 5.33 20.66
C SER A 251 -16.64 6.41 19.72
N LEU A 252 -16.34 6.05 18.46
CA LEU A 252 -15.88 7.02 17.46
C LEU A 252 -16.97 8.04 17.12
N ALA A 253 -18.23 7.59 16.96
CA ALA A 253 -19.35 8.47 16.64
C ALA A 253 -19.63 9.56 17.69
N LYS A 254 -19.18 9.37 18.94
CA LYS A 254 -19.24 10.40 20.00
C LYS A 254 -18.19 11.49 19.86
N VAL A 255 -17.03 11.16 19.30
CA VAL A 255 -15.89 12.08 19.15
C VAL A 255 -15.95 12.77 17.80
N TYR A 256 -16.15 12.00 16.73
CA TYR A 256 -16.19 12.44 15.34
C TYR A 256 -17.64 12.49 14.88
N THR A 257 -18.28 13.65 15.08
CA THR A 257 -19.70 13.84 14.76
C THR A 257 -19.95 14.19 13.29
N LYS A 258 -18.92 14.63 12.57
CA LYS A 258 -19.01 14.93 11.14
C LYS A 258 -18.82 13.65 10.35
N MET A 259 -19.96 13.07 9.96
CA MET A 259 -20.05 11.80 9.24
C MET A 259 -20.86 11.98 7.96
N GLU A 260 -20.53 11.22 6.93
CA GLU A 260 -21.28 11.14 5.68
C GLU A 260 -21.50 9.67 5.30
N GLU A 261 -22.75 9.34 4.98
CA GLU A 261 -23.09 8.06 4.37
C GLU A 261 -22.68 8.10 2.89
N HIS A 262 -21.73 7.27 2.51
CA HIS A 262 -21.12 7.29 1.17
C HIS A 262 -20.94 5.88 0.63
N ASP A 263 -21.69 5.53 -0.42
CA ASP A 263 -21.51 4.28 -1.15
C ASP A 263 -20.18 4.27 -1.93
N PRO A 264 -19.22 3.39 -1.58
CA PRO A 264 -17.92 3.35 -2.25
C PRO A 264 -18.01 2.90 -3.72
N ALA A 265 -19.14 2.37 -4.21
CA ALA A 265 -19.32 2.10 -5.64
C ALA A 265 -19.53 3.39 -6.47
N ASN A 266 -19.85 4.52 -5.83
CA ASN A 266 -20.15 5.77 -6.53
C ASN A 266 -18.88 6.57 -6.88
N MET A 267 -18.31 6.30 -8.06
CA MET A 267 -17.11 6.98 -8.59
C MET A 267 -17.26 8.52 -8.65
N ASN A 268 -18.43 9.04 -9.03
CA ASN A 268 -18.61 10.49 -9.14
C ASN A 268 -18.55 11.14 -7.76
N ARG A 269 -19.24 10.56 -6.78
CA ARG A 269 -19.18 11.06 -5.40
C ARG A 269 -17.78 10.91 -4.80
N ALA A 270 -17.09 9.80 -5.07
CA ALA A 270 -15.71 9.58 -4.66
C ALA A 270 -14.78 10.72 -5.13
N ARG A 271 -14.93 11.17 -6.39
CA ARG A 271 -14.14 12.27 -6.98
C ARG A 271 -14.46 13.63 -6.35
N GLU A 272 -15.72 13.89 -6.03
CA GLU A 272 -16.13 15.11 -5.32
C GLU A 272 -15.50 15.14 -3.93
N ILE A 273 -15.63 14.04 -3.18
CA ILE A 273 -15.05 13.90 -1.84
C ILE A 273 -13.53 14.06 -1.88
N ALA A 274 -12.86 13.41 -2.84
CA ALA A 274 -11.40 13.49 -3.01
C ALA A 274 -10.88 14.89 -3.30
N SER A 275 -11.73 15.79 -3.80
CA SER A 275 -11.38 17.18 -4.07
C SER A 275 -11.47 18.09 -2.83
N SER A 276 -11.94 17.55 -1.70
CA SER A 276 -12.00 18.24 -0.41
C SER A 276 -10.78 17.91 0.45
N ASP A 277 -10.06 18.94 0.90
CA ASP A 277 -8.94 18.81 1.82
C ASP A 277 -9.27 19.24 3.27
N ASP A 278 -10.41 19.93 3.47
CA ASP A 278 -10.89 20.36 4.79
C ASP A 278 -12.43 20.45 4.81
N PRO A 279 -13.12 19.60 5.59
CA PRO A 279 -12.59 18.54 6.45
C PRO A 279 -11.84 17.46 5.65
N ILE A 280 -10.90 16.77 6.29
CA ILE A 280 -10.20 15.61 5.69
C ILE A 280 -11.20 14.45 5.59
N PRO A 281 -11.50 13.95 4.39
CA PRO A 281 -12.30 12.73 4.24
C PRO A 281 -11.49 11.52 4.70
N VAL A 282 -12.08 10.71 5.57
CA VAL A 282 -11.46 9.53 6.18
C VAL A 282 -12.39 8.34 6.00
N GLY A 283 -11.92 7.35 5.26
CA GLY A 283 -12.63 6.11 4.97
C GLY A 283 -12.31 5.56 3.59
N ILE A 284 -13.16 4.66 3.10
CA ILE A 284 -13.08 4.12 1.73
C ILE A 284 -13.82 5.10 0.80
N LEU A 285 -13.10 5.66 -0.17
CA LEU A 285 -13.66 6.58 -1.15
C LEU A 285 -14.24 5.83 -2.34
N TYR A 286 -13.54 4.79 -2.81
CA TYR A 286 -13.98 4.01 -3.96
C TYR A 286 -13.65 2.53 -3.79
N ARG A 287 -14.57 1.66 -4.20
CA ARG A 287 -14.38 0.22 -4.30
C ARG A 287 -15.21 -0.35 -5.45
N ASP A 288 -14.57 -1.13 -6.31
CA ASP A 288 -15.18 -1.89 -7.39
C ASP A 288 -14.42 -3.22 -7.57
N ASP A 289 -15.06 -4.31 -7.15
CA ASP A 289 -14.47 -5.65 -7.17
C ASP A 289 -14.60 -6.34 -8.55
N ASP A 290 -15.27 -5.72 -9.53
CA ASP A 290 -15.47 -6.27 -10.87
C ASP A 290 -14.33 -5.87 -11.84
N ILE A 291 -13.40 -5.02 -11.40
CA ILE A 291 -12.26 -4.57 -12.21
C ILE A 291 -11.23 -5.71 -12.36
N PRO A 292 -10.81 -6.06 -13.60
CA PRO A 292 -9.90 -7.17 -13.82
C PRO A 292 -8.48 -6.88 -13.31
N CYS A 293 -7.87 -7.88 -12.67
CA CYS A 293 -6.46 -7.88 -12.28
C CYS A 293 -5.57 -8.33 -13.46
N TYR A 294 -4.46 -7.64 -13.71
CA TYR A 294 -3.58 -7.91 -14.84
C TYR A 294 -2.91 -9.29 -14.78
N GLU A 295 -2.56 -9.77 -13.59
CA GLU A 295 -2.04 -11.13 -13.37
C GLU A 295 -3.03 -12.21 -13.80
N ASP A 296 -4.34 -12.02 -13.58
CA ASP A 296 -5.36 -12.99 -14.00
C ASP A 296 -5.46 -13.06 -15.54
N VAL A 297 -5.25 -11.93 -16.22
CA VAL A 297 -5.25 -11.84 -17.69
C VAL A 297 -3.98 -12.43 -18.30
N ARG A 298 -2.84 -12.33 -17.60
CA ARG A 298 -1.53 -12.76 -18.07
C ARG A 298 -1.06 -14.11 -17.52
N HIS A 299 -1.81 -14.72 -16.60
CA HIS A 299 -1.39 -15.91 -15.88
C HIS A 299 -0.99 -17.03 -16.85
N ASP A 300 0.29 -17.41 -16.84
CA ASP A 300 0.74 -18.66 -17.43
C ASP A 300 0.76 -19.71 -16.32
N PRO A 301 -0.03 -20.80 -16.43
CA PRO A 301 -0.13 -21.82 -15.38
C PRO A 301 1.20 -22.55 -15.10
N ARG A 302 2.24 -22.34 -15.92
CA ARG A 302 3.55 -22.97 -15.73
C ARG A 302 4.39 -22.19 -14.72
N LEU A 303 4.77 -22.86 -13.63
CA LEU A 303 5.80 -22.37 -12.71
C LEU A 303 7.12 -22.18 -13.46
N ARG A 304 7.69 -20.96 -13.40
CA ARG A 304 8.99 -20.66 -14.01
C ARG A 304 10.12 -21.24 -13.17
N THR A 305 10.48 -22.50 -13.41
CA THR A 305 11.65 -23.11 -12.75
C THR A 305 12.95 -22.47 -13.23
N ALA A 306 14.00 -22.51 -12.41
CA ALA A 306 15.32 -22.00 -12.79
C ALA A 306 15.83 -22.65 -14.09
N GLU A 307 15.53 -23.94 -14.30
CA GLU A 307 15.87 -24.67 -15.51
C GLU A 307 15.07 -24.18 -16.72
N MET A 308 13.77 -23.93 -16.58
CA MET A 308 12.94 -23.36 -17.66
C MET A 308 13.42 -21.95 -18.04
N VAL A 309 13.77 -21.12 -17.05
CA VAL A 309 14.33 -19.78 -17.29
C VAL A 309 15.68 -19.88 -17.99
N LYS A 310 16.58 -20.74 -17.52
CA LYS A 310 17.91 -20.95 -18.14
C LYS A 310 17.76 -21.41 -19.58
N ASN A 311 16.90 -22.39 -19.84
CA ASN A 311 16.69 -22.92 -21.19
C ASN A 311 16.09 -21.86 -22.12
N GLY A 312 15.11 -21.09 -21.65
CA GLY A 312 14.55 -19.97 -22.41
C GLY A 312 15.56 -18.86 -22.70
N LEU A 313 16.38 -18.50 -21.71
CA LEU A 313 17.41 -17.48 -21.87
C LEU A 313 18.49 -17.92 -22.86
N ASN A 314 18.98 -19.16 -22.73
CA ASN A 314 19.92 -19.76 -23.67
C ASN A 314 19.33 -19.78 -25.08
N ALA A 315 18.09 -20.27 -25.26
CA ALA A 315 17.45 -20.32 -26.56
C ALA A 315 17.30 -18.95 -27.25
N GLU A 316 17.11 -17.86 -26.50
CA GLU A 316 17.11 -16.50 -27.07
C GLU A 316 18.52 -15.99 -27.37
N LEU A 317 19.48 -16.21 -26.48
CA LEU A 317 20.86 -15.78 -26.67
C LEU A 317 21.51 -16.51 -27.85
N ASP A 318 21.24 -17.80 -27.99
CA ASP A 318 21.77 -18.68 -29.04
C ASP A 318 21.37 -18.21 -30.45
N LYS A 319 20.26 -17.46 -30.60
CA LYS A 319 19.88 -16.82 -31.88
C LYS A 319 20.86 -15.75 -32.34
N PHE A 320 21.58 -15.14 -31.40
CA PHE A 320 22.53 -14.05 -31.65
C PHE A 320 23.98 -14.46 -31.40
N THR A 321 24.20 -15.68 -30.86
CA THR A 321 25.54 -16.20 -30.60
C THR A 321 26.24 -16.55 -31.91
N VAL A 322 27.44 -16.00 -32.11
CA VAL A 322 28.36 -16.46 -33.16
C VAL A 322 29.16 -17.63 -32.59
N TRP A 323 28.85 -18.82 -33.07
CA TRP A 323 29.48 -20.04 -32.58
C TRP A 323 30.84 -20.30 -33.21
N PRO A 324 31.82 -20.82 -32.45
CA PRO A 324 33.08 -21.29 -33.00
C PRO A 324 32.87 -22.42 -34.03
N GLU A 325 33.68 -22.46 -35.08
CA GLU A 325 33.62 -23.55 -36.07
C GLU A 325 33.82 -24.92 -35.40
N GLY A 326 32.90 -25.85 -35.68
CA GLY A 326 32.96 -27.24 -35.20
C GLY A 326 32.20 -27.52 -33.89
N ALA A 327 31.56 -26.52 -33.28
CA ALA A 327 30.71 -26.75 -32.13
C ALA A 327 29.37 -27.39 -32.52
N THR A 328 28.93 -28.38 -31.75
CA THR A 328 27.58 -28.95 -31.84
C THR A 328 26.74 -28.38 -30.71
N HIS A 329 25.56 -27.86 -31.05
CA HIS A 329 24.62 -27.21 -30.13
C HIS A 329 23.35 -28.07 -30.06
N VAL A 330 22.72 -28.13 -28.87
CA VAL A 330 21.48 -28.89 -28.61
C VAL A 330 20.30 -27.94 -28.60
#